data_AF-A0A3S4QAH3-F1
#
_entry.id   AF-A0A3S4QAH3-F1
#
_cell.length_a   1.000
_cell.length_b   1.000
_cell.length_c   1.000
_cell.angle_alpha   90.00
_cell.angle_beta   90.00
_cell.angle_gamma   90.00
#
_symmetry.space_group_name_H-M   'P 1'
#
loop_
_entity.id
_entity.type
_entity.pdbx_description
1 polymer ?
#
loop_
_entity_poly.entity_id
_entity_poly.type
_entity_poly.pdbx_seq_one_letter_code
_entity_poly.pdbx_strand_id
1 'polypeptide(L)'
;MDSLQTFRRDLSGDILVFVFLTRGDQIAVRCADNAIVNVKYITDMFNNRNSAGFRDKPKVFLFLTDSRESIIDNTVSDEARKLRSIDKTYLFACSFKSSYQANLCCDSLCEIFREHADEEDIKDMMTKVVANVVDHGVHVDEHFEGYREEIYLNR
;
A
#
# COMPACT_ATOMS: atom_id res chain seq x y z
N MET A 1 -1.16 -7.52 16.02
CA MET A 1 0.15 -7.33 15.34
C MET A 1 0.95 -8.62 15.20
N ASP A 2 0.86 -9.57 16.14
CA ASP A 2 1.57 -10.87 16.06
C ASP A 2 1.24 -11.67 14.78
N SER A 3 0.06 -11.48 14.20
CA SER A 3 -0.37 -12.16 12.97
C SER A 3 0.50 -11.82 11.75
N LEU A 4 0.85 -10.55 11.51
CA LEU A 4 1.70 -10.16 10.37
C LEU A 4 3.16 -10.61 10.57
N GLN A 5 3.67 -10.54 11.81
CA GLN A 5 5.02 -11.03 12.11
C GLN A 5 5.13 -12.55 11.92
N THR A 6 4.08 -13.28 12.28
CA THR A 6 3.98 -14.72 12.07
C THR A 6 3.86 -15.04 10.57
N PHE A 7 2.97 -14.34 9.86
CA PHE A 7 2.74 -14.49 8.42
C PHE A 7 4.03 -14.26 7.61
N ARG A 8 4.86 -13.28 7.97
CA ARG A 8 6.11 -12.95 7.27
C ARG A 8 7.11 -14.12 7.18
N ARG A 9 7.12 -15.05 8.13
CA ARG A 9 8.18 -16.07 8.22
C ARG A 9 8.07 -17.19 7.19
N ASP A 10 6.87 -17.44 6.69
CA ASP A 10 6.58 -18.62 5.85
C ASP A 10 6.24 -18.26 4.40
N LEU A 11 6.32 -16.99 4.02
CA LEU A 11 5.99 -16.55 2.67
C LEU A 11 7.19 -16.58 1.74
N SER A 12 6.97 -17.17 0.58
CA SER A 12 7.82 -17.03 -0.60
C SER A 12 6.93 -16.91 -1.83
N GLY A 13 7.27 -16.00 -2.73
CA GLY A 13 6.59 -15.78 -4.00
C GLY A 13 7.39 -14.77 -4.82
N ASP A 14 6.97 -14.47 -6.04
CA ASP A 14 7.69 -13.55 -6.91
C ASP A 14 7.30 -12.08 -6.72
N ILE A 15 6.12 -11.86 -6.18
CA ILE A 15 5.61 -10.57 -5.75
C ILE A 15 4.86 -10.73 -4.43
N LEU A 16 4.94 -9.72 -3.57
CA LEU A 16 4.10 -9.58 -2.38
C LEU A 16 3.11 -8.46 -2.60
N VAL A 17 1.82 -8.71 -2.42
CA VAL A 17 0.78 -7.69 -2.49
C VAL A 17 -0.02 -7.69 -1.19
N PHE A 18 -0.12 -6.54 -0.55
CA PHE A 18 -1.02 -6.30 0.57
C PHE A 18 -2.09 -5.29 0.21
N VAL A 19 -3.33 -5.58 0.58
CA VAL A 19 -4.46 -4.67 0.46
C VAL A 19 -5.02 -4.42 1.86
N PHE A 20 -5.04 -3.16 2.27
CA PHE A 20 -5.59 -2.72 3.55
C PHE A 20 -6.88 -1.94 3.31
N LEU A 21 -7.99 -2.47 3.82
CA LEU A 21 -9.28 -1.79 3.85
C LEU A 21 -9.55 -1.35 5.28
N THR A 22 -9.44 -0.06 5.57
CA THR A 22 -9.45 0.39 6.98
C THR A 22 -9.88 1.86 7.12
N ARG A 23 -9.98 2.33 8.36
CA ARG A 23 -10.06 3.76 8.66
C ARG A 23 -8.66 4.34 8.79
N GLY A 24 -8.48 5.55 8.31
CA GLY A 24 -7.27 6.32 8.51
C GLY A 24 -6.95 7.23 7.35
N ASP A 25 -5.67 7.49 7.18
CA ASP A 25 -5.15 8.36 6.14
C ASP A 25 -3.87 7.76 5.54
N GLN A 26 -3.11 8.59 4.83
CA GLN A 26 -1.92 8.18 4.10
C GLN A 26 -0.72 7.92 5.02
N ILE A 27 -0.78 8.39 6.27
CA ILE A 27 0.32 8.31 7.23
C ILE A 27 0.06 7.16 8.21
N ALA A 28 -1.19 6.93 8.59
CA ALA A 28 -1.53 5.92 9.57
C ALA A 28 -2.89 5.25 9.33
N VAL A 29 -3.02 4.05 9.87
CA VAL A 29 -4.25 3.25 9.84
C VAL A 29 -4.73 2.93 11.24
N ARG A 30 -6.06 2.89 11.42
CA ARG A 30 -6.71 2.49 12.67
C ARG A 30 -7.02 1.00 12.65
N CYS A 31 -6.56 0.28 13.66
CA CYS A 31 -6.84 -1.12 13.87
C CYS A 31 -8.19 -1.33 14.59
N ALA A 32 -8.70 -2.56 14.61
CA ALA A 32 -9.98 -2.91 15.23
C ALA A 32 -10.03 -2.64 16.75
N ASP A 33 -8.87 -2.68 17.41
CA ASP A 33 -8.68 -2.32 18.83
C ASP A 33 -8.49 -0.81 19.05
N ASN A 34 -8.71 0.01 18.02
CA ASN A 34 -8.44 1.45 17.96
C ASN A 34 -6.97 1.84 18.02
N ALA A 35 -6.02 0.90 18.01
CA ALA A 35 -4.61 1.24 17.88
C ALA A 35 -4.34 1.94 16.55
N ILE A 36 -3.53 2.99 16.58
CA ILE A 36 -3.06 3.70 15.39
C ILE A 36 -1.70 3.15 15.01
N VAL A 37 -1.54 2.76 13.76
CA VAL A 37 -0.30 2.18 13.24
C VAL A 37 0.17 2.99 12.05
N ASN A 38 1.40 3.46 12.10
CA ASN A 38 2.00 4.20 11.00
C ASN A 38 2.20 3.28 9.78
N VAL A 39 1.85 3.77 8.60
CA VAL A 39 2.00 3.06 7.32
C VAL A 39 3.47 2.69 7.08
N LYS A 40 4.42 3.57 7.41
CA LYS A 40 5.85 3.30 7.33
C LYS A 40 6.27 2.14 8.24
N TYR A 41 5.72 2.06 9.45
CA TYR A 41 6.00 0.93 10.33
C TYR A 41 5.57 -0.39 9.69
N ILE A 42 4.41 -0.41 9.03
CA ILE A 42 3.91 -1.60 8.30
C ILE A 42 4.84 -1.95 7.13
N THR A 43 5.22 -0.99 6.29
CA THR A 43 6.09 -1.27 5.13
C THR A 43 7.49 -1.69 5.56
N ASP A 44 8.06 -1.07 6.60
CA ASP A 44 9.37 -1.42 7.16
C ASP A 44 9.40 -2.85 7.74
N MET A 45 8.26 -3.40 8.19
CA MET A 45 8.18 -4.81 8.61
C MET A 45 8.49 -5.80 7.49
N PHE A 46 8.40 -5.38 6.23
CA PHE A 46 8.58 -6.21 5.05
C PHE A 46 9.79 -5.82 4.18
N ASN A 47 10.68 -4.96 4.67
CA ASN A 47 11.93 -4.65 3.97
C ASN A 47 12.81 -5.89 3.71
N ASN A 48 13.83 -5.75 2.86
CA ASN A 48 14.74 -6.83 2.46
C ASN A 48 15.48 -7.51 3.63
N ARG A 49 15.64 -6.81 4.76
CA ARG A 49 16.24 -7.36 6.00
C ARG A 49 15.23 -8.22 6.76
N ASN A 50 13.99 -7.76 6.83
CA ASN A 50 12.95 -8.32 7.66
C ASN A 50 12.15 -9.44 6.95
N SER A 51 12.07 -9.41 5.62
CA SER A 51 11.32 -10.35 4.80
C SER A 51 12.23 -11.08 3.81
N ALA A 52 12.95 -12.10 4.32
CA ALA A 52 13.94 -12.82 3.51
C ALA A 52 13.35 -13.50 2.27
N GLY A 53 12.12 -14.02 2.36
CA GLY A 53 11.42 -14.68 1.23
C GLY A 53 11.05 -13.73 0.08
N PHE A 54 11.08 -12.42 0.31
CA PHE A 54 10.85 -11.38 -0.68
C PHE A 54 12.05 -10.44 -0.84
N ARG A 55 13.25 -10.87 -0.43
CA ARG A 55 14.45 -10.06 -0.63
C ARG A 55 14.64 -9.79 -2.12
N ASP A 56 14.82 -8.51 -2.47
CA ASP A 56 14.99 -8.03 -3.85
C ASP A 56 13.80 -8.28 -4.79
N LYS A 57 12.68 -8.75 -4.23
CA LYS A 57 11.42 -8.97 -4.93
C LYS A 57 10.44 -7.81 -4.74
N PRO A 58 9.56 -7.55 -5.71
CA PRO A 58 8.50 -6.55 -5.62
C PRO A 58 7.59 -6.70 -4.39
N LYS A 59 7.29 -5.57 -3.72
CA LYS A 59 6.37 -5.47 -2.58
C LYS A 59 5.40 -4.32 -2.81
N VAL A 60 4.13 -4.63 -2.93
CA VAL A 60 3.06 -3.69 -3.26
C VAL A 60 2.13 -3.55 -2.08
N PHE A 61 1.89 -2.32 -1.65
CA PHE A 61 1.00 -1.98 -0.55
C PHE A 61 -0.10 -1.05 -1.05
N LEU A 62 -1.34 -1.53 -1.01
CA LEU A 62 -2.53 -0.76 -1.36
C LEU A 62 -3.28 -0.41 -0.07
N PHE A 63 -3.32 0.88 0.28
CA PHE A 63 -4.06 1.39 1.44
C PHE A 63 -5.33 2.10 0.98
N LEU A 64 -6.49 1.47 1.17
CA LEU A 64 -7.80 2.04 0.87
C LEU A 64 -8.46 2.47 2.20
N THR A 65 -8.45 3.78 2.45
CA THR A 65 -8.68 4.36 3.77
C THR A 65 -9.91 5.27 3.84
N ASP A 66 -10.77 5.01 4.82
CA ASP A 66 -11.83 5.94 5.23
C ASP A 66 -11.22 7.04 6.12
N SER A 67 -11.12 8.24 5.55
CA SER A 67 -10.46 9.43 6.12
C SER A 67 -11.44 10.44 6.71
N ARG A 68 -12.69 10.05 6.98
CA ARG A 68 -13.69 10.93 7.61
C ARG A 68 -13.30 11.38 9.02
N GLU A 69 -12.63 10.51 9.75
CA GLU A 69 -12.14 10.78 11.10
C GLU A 69 -10.64 11.12 11.01
N SER A 70 -10.24 12.30 11.47
CA SER A 70 -8.82 12.67 11.50
C SER A 70 -8.06 11.77 12.47
N ILE A 71 -6.97 11.16 12.01
CA ILE A 71 -6.03 10.51 12.91
C ILE A 71 -5.17 11.61 13.55
N ILE A 72 -5.35 11.81 14.85
CA ILE A 72 -4.47 12.68 15.64
C ILE A 72 -3.36 11.77 16.19
N ASP A 73 -2.21 11.76 15.51
CA ASP A 73 -1.03 11.04 15.97
C ASP A 73 -0.23 11.92 16.95
N ASN A 74 -0.33 11.64 18.25
CA ASN A 74 0.47 12.30 19.29
C ASN A 74 1.84 11.62 19.50
N THR A 75 2.21 10.65 18.66
CA THR A 75 3.32 9.72 18.91
C THR A 75 4.42 9.75 17.84
N VAL A 76 4.50 10.79 17.00
CA VAL A 76 5.57 10.91 16.00
C VAL A 76 6.91 11.25 16.68
N SER A 77 7.58 10.20 17.18
CA SER A 77 9.01 10.21 17.47
C SER A 77 9.76 9.91 16.17
N ASP A 78 10.30 10.96 15.58
CA ASP A 78 11.13 10.99 14.37
C ASP A 78 12.50 10.29 14.59
N GLU A 79 12.50 8.99 14.81
CA GLU A 79 13.72 8.17 14.91
C GLU A 79 13.69 7.03 13.89
N ALA A 80 13.29 7.35 12.65
CA ALA A 80 13.47 6.45 11.52
C ALA A 80 14.95 6.47 11.10
N ARG A 81 15.73 5.54 11.65
CA ARG A 81 17.10 5.23 11.22
C ARG A 81 17.17 5.18 9.69
N LYS A 82 17.89 6.14 9.11
CA LYS A 82 18.43 6.13 7.74
C LYS A 82 19.29 4.88 7.54
N LEU A 83 18.68 3.77 7.17
CA LEU A 83 19.32 2.72 6.41
C LEU A 83 18.58 2.69 5.08
N ARG A 84 19.24 3.25 4.06
CA ARG A 84 18.79 3.23 2.67
C ARG A 84 18.88 1.77 2.17
N SER A 85 18.00 0.89 2.61
CA SER A 85 17.77 -0.35 1.88
C SER A 85 17.08 0.05 0.59
N ILE A 86 17.63 -0.38 -0.55
CA ILE A 86 16.94 -0.30 -1.84
C ILE A 86 15.86 -1.39 -1.79
N ASP A 87 14.77 -1.11 -1.10
CA ASP A 87 13.62 -1.99 -1.06
C ASP A 87 12.78 -1.70 -2.30
N LYS A 88 12.51 -2.73 -3.11
CA LYS A 88 11.56 -2.64 -4.23
C LYS A 88 10.14 -2.57 -3.66
N THR A 89 9.72 -1.38 -3.25
CA THR A 89 8.44 -1.12 -2.58
C THR A 89 7.61 -0.12 -3.34
N TYR A 90 6.36 -0.50 -3.63
CA TYR A 90 5.36 0.35 -4.24
C TYR A 90 4.23 0.53 -3.25
N LEU A 91 3.92 1.78 -2.94
CA LEU A 91 2.85 2.16 -2.03
C LEU A 91 1.85 3.01 -2.79
N PHE A 92 0.59 2.59 -2.73
CA PHE A 92 -0.56 3.32 -3.25
C PHE A 92 -1.55 3.56 -2.12
N ALA A 93 -1.86 4.80 -1.82
CA ALA A 93 -2.77 5.18 -0.75
C ALA A 93 -3.95 5.99 -1.29
N CYS A 94 -5.14 5.39 -1.27
CA CYS A 94 -6.42 5.99 -1.65
C CYS A 94 -7.20 6.34 -0.39
N SER A 95 -7.45 7.63 -0.16
CA SER A 95 -8.23 8.13 0.97
C SER A 95 -9.56 8.70 0.49
N PHE A 96 -10.64 8.18 1.06
CA PHE A 96 -12.02 8.55 0.72
C PHE A 96 -12.77 9.04 1.96
N LYS A 97 -13.83 9.82 1.74
CA LYS A 97 -14.68 10.40 2.78
C LYS A 97 -16.15 9.97 2.68
N SER A 98 -16.47 9.08 1.74
CA SER A 98 -17.83 8.58 1.55
C SER A 98 -17.81 7.14 1.01
N SER A 99 -18.92 6.42 1.20
CA SER A 99 -19.08 5.07 0.64
C SER A 99 -19.07 5.07 -0.89
N TYR A 100 -19.55 6.14 -1.52
CA TYR A 100 -19.49 6.29 -2.99
C TYR A 100 -18.03 6.30 -3.46
N GLN A 101 -17.19 7.13 -2.85
CA GLN A 101 -15.76 7.20 -3.15
C GLN A 101 -15.03 5.90 -2.83
N ALA A 102 -15.39 5.22 -1.74
CA ALA A 102 -14.83 3.92 -1.38
C ALA A 102 -15.11 2.87 -2.47
N ASN A 103 -16.38 2.77 -2.89
CA ASN A 103 -16.78 1.85 -3.95
C ASN A 103 -16.10 2.20 -5.27
N LEU A 104 -16.07 3.48 -5.65
CA LEU A 104 -15.39 3.94 -6.87
C LEU A 104 -13.90 3.53 -6.89
N CYS A 105 -13.19 3.69 -5.77
CA CYS A 105 -11.78 3.30 -5.69
C CYS A 105 -11.59 1.78 -5.82
N CYS A 106 -12.42 0.99 -5.12
CA CYS A 106 -12.38 -0.47 -5.19
C CYS A 106 -12.76 -1.00 -6.58
N ASP A 107 -13.84 -0.46 -7.17
CA ASP A 107 -14.34 -0.86 -8.48
C ASP A 107 -13.31 -0.52 -9.56
N SER A 108 -12.75 0.71 -9.53
CA SER A 108 -11.72 1.12 -10.47
C SER A 108 -10.47 0.24 -10.37
N LEU A 109 -10.03 -0.12 -9.15
CA LEU A 109 -8.92 -1.06 -8.99
C LEU A 109 -9.25 -2.41 -9.63
N CYS A 110 -10.41 -2.99 -9.29
CA CYS A 110 -10.79 -4.30 -9.78
C CYS A 110 -10.98 -4.34 -11.30
N GLU A 111 -11.54 -3.30 -11.90
CA GLU A 111 -11.73 -3.19 -13.35
C GLU A 111 -10.39 -3.08 -14.07
N ILE A 112 -9.53 -2.17 -13.64
CA ILE A 112 -8.23 -1.95 -14.28
C ILE A 112 -7.33 -3.17 -14.17
N PHE A 113 -7.23 -3.79 -12.98
CA PHE A 113 -6.46 -5.02 -12.84
C PHE A 113 -7.04 -6.16 -13.69
N ARG A 114 -8.37 -6.25 -13.82
CA ARG A 114 -8.99 -7.28 -14.67
C ARG A 114 -8.69 -7.08 -16.14
N GLU A 115 -8.66 -5.84 -16.61
CA GLU A 115 -8.50 -5.51 -18.03
C GLU A 115 -7.03 -5.42 -18.46
N HIS A 116 -6.11 -5.10 -17.55
CA HIS A 116 -4.75 -4.72 -17.92
C HIS A 116 -3.62 -5.52 -17.26
N ALA A 117 -3.90 -6.38 -16.27
CA ALA A 117 -2.84 -7.12 -15.55
C ALA A 117 -2.00 -8.06 -16.43
N ASP A 118 -2.54 -8.46 -17.58
CA ASP A 118 -1.86 -9.34 -18.53
C ASP A 118 -0.82 -8.60 -19.38
N GLU A 119 -0.97 -7.29 -19.58
CA GLU A 119 -0.24 -6.52 -20.60
C GLU A 119 0.53 -5.32 -20.03
N GLU A 120 0.13 -4.81 -18.86
CA GLU A 120 0.66 -3.57 -18.30
C GLU A 120 1.33 -3.77 -16.94
N ASP A 121 2.26 -2.87 -16.63
CA ASP A 121 2.90 -2.87 -15.33
C ASP A 121 2.03 -2.17 -14.27
N ILE A 122 2.30 -2.45 -13.00
CA ILE A 122 1.52 -1.93 -11.87
C ILE A 122 1.44 -0.39 -11.87
N LYS A 123 2.50 0.32 -12.22
CA LYS A 123 2.49 1.79 -12.24
C LYS A 123 1.50 2.34 -13.26
N ASP A 124 1.46 1.75 -14.46
CA ASP A 124 0.56 2.19 -15.52
C ASP A 124 -0.90 1.88 -15.16
N MET A 125 -1.15 0.70 -14.58
CA MET A 125 -2.46 0.37 -14.01
C MET A 125 -2.88 1.38 -12.93
N MET A 126 -1.99 1.73 -12.00
CA MET A 126 -2.35 2.65 -10.92
C MET A 126 -2.55 4.08 -11.40
N THR A 127 -1.82 4.51 -12.43
CA THR A 127 -2.06 5.79 -13.10
C THR A 127 -3.48 5.89 -13.67
N LYS A 128 -4.00 4.79 -14.23
CA LYS A 128 -5.40 4.72 -14.69
C LYS A 128 -6.39 4.76 -13.52
N VAL A 129 -6.08 4.11 -12.40
CA VAL A 129 -6.93 4.16 -11.19
C VAL A 129 -7.03 5.60 -10.70
N VAL A 130 -5.89 6.30 -10.60
CA VAL A 130 -5.83 7.71 -10.24
C VAL A 130 -6.74 8.53 -11.15
N ALA A 131 -6.61 8.37 -12.47
CA ALA A 131 -7.43 9.10 -13.43
C ALA A 131 -8.94 8.90 -13.23
N ASN A 132 -9.39 7.72 -12.81
CA ASN A 132 -10.81 7.44 -12.56
C ASN A 132 -11.33 8.07 -11.25
N VAL A 133 -10.47 8.24 -10.23
CA VAL A 133 -10.92 8.58 -8.87
C VAL A 133 -10.69 10.04 -8.48
N VAL A 134 -9.66 10.72 -9.02
CA VAL A 134 -9.26 12.05 -8.55
C VAL A 134 -10.32 13.12 -8.80
N ASP A 135 -11.02 13.07 -9.93
CA ASP A 135 -12.09 14.02 -10.28
C ASP A 135 -13.31 13.89 -9.35
N HIS A 136 -13.40 12.79 -8.60
CA HIS A 136 -14.46 12.52 -7.63
C HIS A 136 -14.05 12.90 -6.19
N GLY A 137 -12.95 13.65 -6.04
CA GLY A 137 -12.46 14.14 -4.75
C GLY A 137 -11.85 13.05 -3.85
N VAL A 138 -11.43 11.93 -4.45
CA VAL A 138 -10.60 10.91 -3.79
C VAL A 138 -9.17 11.41 -3.75
N HIS A 139 -8.55 11.37 -2.58
CA HIS A 139 -7.15 11.77 -2.42
C HIS A 139 -6.26 10.55 -2.62
N VAL A 140 -5.31 10.63 -3.53
CA VAL A 140 -4.36 9.54 -3.82
C VAL A 140 -2.93 10.02 -3.57
N ASP A 141 -2.13 9.16 -2.95
CA ASP A 141 -0.68 9.32 -2.84
C ASP A 141 0.01 8.04 -3.31
N GLU A 142 1.12 8.20 -4.02
CA GLU A 142 1.87 7.12 -4.64
C GLU A 142 3.35 7.28 -4.37
N HIS A 143 3.98 6.20 -3.88
CA HIS A 143 5.39 6.19 -3.60
C HIS A 143 6.07 4.97 -4.20
N PHE A 144 7.13 5.23 -4.96
CA PHE A 144 8.03 4.22 -5.49
C PHE A 144 9.38 4.34 -4.79
N GLU A 145 9.75 3.30 -4.04
CA GLU A 145 11.07 3.16 -3.48
C GLU A 145 11.80 2.00 -4.16
N GLY A 146 13.09 2.19 -4.46
CA GLY A 146 13.99 1.14 -4.94
C GLY A 146 13.67 0.50 -6.30
N TYR A 147 12.59 0.92 -6.99
CA TYR A 147 12.27 0.45 -8.33
C TYR A 147 13.10 1.14 -9.41
N ARG A 148 13.65 0.31 -10.31
CA ARG A 148 14.25 0.73 -11.59
C ARG A 148 13.68 -0.06 -12.78
N GLU A 149 12.75 -0.97 -12.50
CA GLU A 149 12.21 -1.97 -13.42
C GLU A 149 10.68 -1.96 -13.31
N GLU A 150 10.01 -2.32 -14.40
CA GLU A 150 8.56 -2.48 -14.49
C GLU A 150 8.09 -3.74 -13.73
N ILE A 151 6.91 -3.68 -13.12
CA ILE A 151 6.33 -4.80 -12.35
C ILE A 151 5.12 -5.35 -13.10
N TYR A 152 5.29 -6.53 -13.71
CA TYR A 152 4.20 -7.25 -14.35
C TYR A 152 3.70 -8.38 -13.45
N LEU A 153 2.39 -8.65 -13.47
CA LEU A 153 1.81 -9.73 -12.66
C LEU A 153 1.94 -11.12 -13.29
N ASN A 154 2.13 -11.21 -14.62
CA ASN A 154 2.14 -12.46 -15.37
C ASN A 154 3.49 -12.78 -16.06
N ARG A 155 4.62 -12.55 -15.39
CA ARG A 155 5.93 -12.99 -15.93
C ARG A 155 6.35 -14.37 -15.44
#